data_AF-A0A821S129-F1
#
_entry.id   AF-A0A821S129-F1
#
_cell.length_a   1.000
_cell.length_b   1.000
_cell.length_c   1.000
_cell.angle_alpha   90.00
_cell.angle_beta   90.00
_cell.angle_gamma   90.00
#
_symmetry.space_group_name_H-M   'P 1'
#
loop_
_entity.id
_entity.type
_entity.pdbx_description
1 polymer ?
#
loop_
_entity_poly.entity_id
_entity_poly.type
_entity_poly.pdbx_seq_one_letter_code
_entity_poly.pdbx_strand_id
1 'polypeptide(L)'
;MSSTTNIRSIDSFSSKSSLASPTVHTSKQSKFDKIIQFFLSFNIDRKETVDNTQQHAKLVLRAFFIYMIFVGNILIVAFLSQSKHDFFITNTFEYHLIDAQFPVKSAWLEQNIRTSPYKNAQNKYGDAFMINFNQIATFDDIWQFMNETMGNVFYRSHIWKSNPRVTSQRSIRWVLDHFLMIGVIRMRQVRVKAEKCNIPKSYSDEIADCYPAYSLKKKDTDPFGPITFSDSTEINMKQAWNYMSADATGMESYTGQYGTYDGSGYVADLAQYERTNKRFTNDLNELEKFHWLDKATRALFIDVITYNPSVNLFSYIKLIFEMPLTGGIFPSYKIENKQLLRYITSTKYILIGCEIIIVTFTIAFIFIEIVKIIELRSKIFLNIWNWIDIILLIISILMIIANIVRLLIINSTLYGKMSIYISTFDDLTIRLIRLQSLFDTLSILLTSISIIRILKYCDFALTIVRIKATIQRCFGDLIGFLIMFVAIMIAYAQRFSMELEVIESSVIDDADSEYNHKKFS
;
A
#
# COMPACT_ATOMS: atom_id res chain seq x y z
N MET A 1 -82.67 36.17 -53.36
CA MET A 1 -82.08 36.95 -52.25
C MET A 1 -80.63 37.15 -52.60
N SER A 2 -80.27 38.22 -53.33
CA SER A 2 -79.82 39.53 -52.78
C SER A 2 -78.65 39.34 -51.80
N SER A 3 -77.47 39.94 -51.93
CA SER A 3 -77.12 41.18 -52.62
C SER A 3 -75.59 41.37 -52.58
N THR A 4 -75.07 41.95 -53.66
CA THR A 4 -73.83 42.73 -53.81
C THR A 4 -73.64 43.83 -52.76
N THR A 5 -72.37 44.19 -52.45
CA THR A 5 -71.76 45.56 -52.31
C THR A 5 -70.42 45.43 -51.54
N ASN A 6 -69.23 45.67 -52.09
CA ASN A 6 -68.56 46.91 -52.52
C ASN A 6 -68.72 48.15 -51.62
N ILE A 7 -67.57 48.83 -51.40
CA ILE A 7 -67.30 50.28 -51.11
C ILE A 7 -66.45 50.44 -49.81
N ARG A 8 -65.15 50.75 -49.91
CA ARG A 8 -64.48 52.06 -50.10
C ARG A 8 -64.51 52.98 -48.85
N SER A 9 -63.30 53.24 -48.34
CA SER A 9 -62.72 54.52 -47.85
C SER A 9 -63.54 55.46 -46.96
N ILE A 10 -62.92 55.99 -45.89
CA ILE A 10 -62.83 57.44 -45.57
C ILE A 10 -61.96 57.66 -44.30
N ASP A 11 -60.90 58.45 -44.49
CA ASP A 11 -60.38 59.58 -43.69
C ASP A 11 -60.18 59.40 -42.17
N SER A 12 -58.94 59.45 -41.68
CA SER A 12 -58.11 60.64 -41.38
C SER A 12 -58.10 60.91 -39.88
N PHE A 13 -56.93 60.85 -39.24
CA PHE A 13 -56.59 61.79 -38.17
C PHE A 13 -55.08 61.81 -37.99
N SER A 14 -54.50 62.99 -38.19
CA SER A 14 -53.13 63.32 -37.89
C SER A 14 -52.87 63.29 -36.39
N SER A 15 -51.74 62.73 -35.95
CA SER A 15 -50.80 63.46 -35.10
C SER A 15 -49.48 62.72 -34.97
N LYS A 16 -48.41 63.51 -35.03
CA LYS A 16 -47.00 63.15 -34.97
C LYS A 16 -46.64 62.53 -33.61
N SER A 17 -45.87 61.46 -33.62
CA SER A 17 -44.74 61.33 -32.69
C SER A 17 -43.64 60.47 -33.31
N SER A 18 -42.45 61.05 -33.36
CA SER A 18 -41.20 60.51 -33.86
C SER A 18 -40.77 59.25 -33.08
N LEU A 19 -40.50 58.15 -33.77
CA LEU A 19 -39.69 57.06 -33.22
C LEU A 19 -38.42 56.91 -34.07
N ALA A 20 -37.33 57.45 -33.54
CA ALA A 20 -35.99 57.22 -34.01
C ALA A 20 -35.58 55.75 -33.78
N SER A 21 -34.81 55.23 -34.72
CA SER A 21 -34.09 53.96 -34.69
C SER A 21 -33.35 53.70 -33.37
N PRO A 22 -33.40 52.48 -32.79
CA PRO A 22 -32.44 52.10 -31.78
C PRO A 22 -31.17 51.54 -32.44
N THR A 23 -30.13 52.34 -32.29
CA THR A 23 -28.71 52.05 -32.26
C THR A 23 -28.32 50.61 -31.88
N VAL A 24 -27.37 50.10 -32.67
CA VAL A 24 -26.48 48.97 -32.39
C VAL A 24 -25.84 49.11 -31.01
N HIS A 25 -26.19 48.22 -30.08
CA HIS A 25 -25.39 47.97 -28.88
C HIS A 25 -24.52 46.74 -29.10
N THR A 26 -23.24 46.98 -29.41
CA THR A 26 -22.17 46.00 -29.22
C THR A 26 -22.04 45.71 -27.73
N SER A 27 -22.55 44.56 -27.27
CA SER A 27 -22.29 44.10 -25.91
C SER A 27 -20.83 43.67 -25.79
N LYS A 28 -20.10 44.30 -24.85
CA LYS A 28 -18.80 43.86 -24.39
C LYS A 28 -18.97 42.45 -23.79
N GLN A 29 -18.68 41.43 -24.59
CA GLN A 29 -18.58 40.05 -24.13
C GLN A 29 -17.55 40.00 -23.00
N SER A 30 -17.98 39.59 -21.81
CA SER A 30 -17.15 39.55 -20.60
C SER A 30 -15.89 38.73 -20.86
N LYS A 31 -14.74 39.12 -20.27
CA LYS A 31 -13.53 38.25 -20.30
C LYS A 31 -13.85 36.85 -19.77
N PHE A 32 -14.81 36.75 -18.85
CA PHE A 32 -15.33 35.50 -18.32
C PHE A 32 -16.12 34.70 -19.37
N ASP A 33 -16.97 35.34 -20.17
CA ASP A 33 -17.68 34.70 -21.29
C ASP A 33 -16.72 34.20 -22.37
N LYS A 34 -15.61 34.92 -22.61
CA LYS A 34 -14.56 34.48 -23.54
C LYS A 34 -13.79 33.26 -23.01
N ILE A 35 -13.56 33.18 -21.70
CA ILE A 35 -12.94 32.02 -21.04
C ILE A 35 -13.91 30.83 -21.05
N ILE A 36 -15.20 31.06 -20.78
CA ILE A 36 -16.25 30.04 -20.87
C ILE A 36 -16.39 29.54 -22.30
N GLN A 37 -16.46 30.42 -23.30
CA GLN A 37 -16.48 30.04 -24.73
C GLN A 37 -15.20 29.29 -25.15
N PHE A 38 -14.04 29.69 -24.64
CA PHE A 38 -12.77 28.98 -24.86
C PHE A 38 -12.83 27.56 -24.31
N PHE A 39 -13.32 27.37 -23.07
CA PHE A 39 -13.42 26.04 -22.48
C PHE A 39 -14.55 25.18 -23.07
N LEU A 40 -15.68 25.80 -23.42
CA LEU A 40 -16.80 25.14 -24.10
C LEU A 40 -16.45 24.71 -25.53
N SER A 41 -15.53 25.43 -26.20
CA SER A 41 -15.00 25.00 -27.50
C SER A 41 -14.19 23.69 -27.43
N PHE A 42 -13.90 23.15 -26.25
CA PHE A 42 -13.26 21.83 -26.11
C PHE A 42 -14.26 20.67 -26.01
N ASN A 43 -15.56 20.93 -25.89
CA ASN A 43 -16.57 19.88 -25.84
C ASN A 43 -16.88 19.39 -27.27
N ILE A 44 -16.23 18.28 -27.66
CA ILE A 44 -16.40 17.63 -28.98
C ILE A 44 -17.88 17.23 -29.23
N ASP A 45 -18.66 17.02 -28.17
CA ASP A 45 -20.07 16.62 -28.26
C ASP A 45 -21.04 17.78 -28.55
N ARG A 46 -20.54 19.02 -28.68
CA ARG A 46 -21.39 20.12 -29.13
C ARG A 46 -21.78 19.87 -30.58
N LYS A 47 -23.00 19.34 -30.75
CA LYS A 47 -23.79 19.43 -31.98
C LYS A 47 -24.00 20.91 -32.33
N GLU A 48 -22.99 21.52 -32.92
CA GLU A 48 -23.21 22.51 -33.95
C GLU A 48 -23.12 21.75 -35.27
N THR A 49 -24.30 21.32 -35.74
CA THR A 49 -24.59 21.30 -37.17
C THR A 49 -23.94 22.53 -37.80
N VAL A 50 -23.05 22.36 -38.79
CA VAL A 50 -22.88 23.21 -40.00
C VAL A 50 -21.58 22.81 -40.72
N ASP A 51 -21.73 22.29 -41.95
CA ASP A 51 -20.93 22.49 -43.17
C ASP A 51 -19.39 22.52 -43.21
N ASN A 52 -18.64 22.31 -42.12
CA ASN A 52 -17.18 22.48 -42.20
C ASN A 52 -16.38 21.42 -41.44
N THR A 53 -16.13 20.29 -42.11
CA THR A 53 -15.24 19.20 -41.67
C THR A 53 -13.85 19.72 -41.24
N GLN A 54 -13.36 20.81 -41.84
CA GLN A 54 -12.10 21.45 -41.46
C GLN A 54 -12.14 22.11 -40.07
N GLN A 55 -13.27 22.71 -39.67
CA GLN A 55 -13.39 23.35 -38.35
C GLN A 55 -13.46 22.31 -37.23
N HIS A 56 -14.23 21.23 -37.44
CA HIS A 56 -14.29 20.11 -36.51
C HIS A 56 -12.91 19.44 -36.32
N ALA A 57 -12.16 19.21 -37.40
CA ALA A 57 -10.82 18.65 -37.32
C ALA A 57 -9.87 19.53 -36.49
N LYS A 58 -9.86 20.86 -36.70
CA LYS A 58 -9.04 21.80 -35.93
C LYS A 58 -9.36 21.78 -34.43
N LEU A 59 -10.65 21.68 -34.07
CA LEU A 59 -11.11 21.62 -32.69
C LEU A 59 -10.57 20.36 -31.97
N VAL A 60 -10.74 19.20 -32.60
CA VAL A 60 -10.28 17.90 -32.07
C VAL A 60 -8.76 17.88 -31.90
N LEU A 61 -8.02 18.38 -32.89
CA LEU A 61 -6.56 18.40 -32.87
C LEU A 61 -6.02 19.30 -31.75
N ARG A 62 -6.70 20.43 -31.49
CA ARG A 62 -6.39 21.31 -30.35
C ARG A 62 -6.66 20.63 -29.02
N ALA A 63 -7.81 19.98 -28.85
CA ALA A 63 -8.14 19.24 -27.62
C ALA A 63 -7.13 18.10 -27.37
N PHE A 64 -6.72 17.39 -28.43
CA PHE A 64 -5.71 16.36 -28.37
C PHE A 64 -4.36 16.89 -27.87
N PHE A 65 -3.84 17.99 -28.45
CA PHE A 65 -2.56 18.56 -27.99
C PHE A 65 -2.60 19.01 -26.53
N ILE A 66 -3.70 19.63 -26.09
CA ILE A 66 -3.88 20.04 -24.70
C ILE A 66 -3.91 18.80 -23.79
N TYR A 67 -4.62 17.75 -24.19
CA TYR A 67 -4.64 16.51 -23.44
C TYR A 67 -3.27 15.82 -23.38
N MET A 68 -2.49 15.85 -24.46
CA MET A 68 -1.11 15.33 -24.48
C MET A 68 -0.19 16.10 -23.53
N ILE A 69 -0.37 17.42 -23.39
CA ILE A 69 0.34 18.20 -22.37
C ILE A 69 -0.03 17.72 -20.97
N PHE A 70 -1.32 17.49 -20.71
CA PHE A 70 -1.78 16.96 -19.42
C PHE A 70 -1.18 15.58 -19.13
N VAL A 71 -1.27 14.62 -20.07
CA VAL A 71 -0.69 13.28 -19.91
C VAL A 71 0.83 13.36 -19.73
N GLY A 72 1.52 14.20 -20.50
CA GLY A 72 2.95 14.43 -20.35
C GLY A 72 3.33 14.94 -18.96
N ASN A 73 2.54 15.87 -18.39
CA ASN A 73 2.75 16.34 -17.02
C ASN A 73 2.51 15.25 -15.97
N ILE A 74 1.46 14.43 -16.10
CA ILE A 74 1.22 13.31 -15.18
C ILE A 74 2.39 12.32 -15.26
N LEU A 75 2.87 11.98 -16.46
CA LEU A 75 4.01 11.08 -16.63
C LEU A 75 5.29 11.63 -15.98
N ILE A 76 5.54 12.93 -16.11
CA ILE A 76 6.67 13.59 -15.44
C ILE A 76 6.53 13.48 -13.92
N VAL A 77 5.35 13.76 -13.35
CA VAL A 77 5.13 13.64 -11.90
C VAL A 77 5.25 12.19 -11.42
N ALA A 78 4.71 11.22 -12.16
CA ALA A 78 4.85 9.81 -11.85
C ALA A 78 6.31 9.36 -11.87
N PHE A 79 7.08 9.78 -12.88
CA PHE A 79 8.50 9.49 -12.98
C PHE A 79 9.32 10.16 -11.87
N LEU A 80 9.08 11.43 -11.57
CA LEU A 80 9.77 12.17 -10.50
C LEU A 80 9.39 11.68 -9.09
N SER A 81 8.22 11.06 -8.94
CA SER A 81 7.76 10.46 -7.69
C SER A 81 8.48 9.15 -7.36
N GLN A 82 9.05 8.47 -8.35
CA GLN A 82 9.76 7.21 -8.17
C GLN A 82 11.27 7.44 -8.07
N SER A 83 11.92 6.71 -7.16
CA SER A 83 13.38 6.70 -7.04
C SER A 83 13.95 5.43 -7.64
N LYS A 84 14.98 5.57 -8.48
CA LYS A 84 15.72 4.42 -9.03
C LYS A 84 16.45 3.59 -7.96
N HIS A 85 16.66 4.19 -6.78
CA HIS A 85 17.38 3.54 -5.67
C HIS A 85 16.51 2.60 -4.84
N ASP A 86 15.19 2.61 -5.03
CA ASP A 86 14.23 1.74 -4.33
C ASP A 86 14.62 0.26 -4.45
N PHE A 87 14.81 -0.21 -5.70
CA PHE A 87 15.20 -1.59 -5.99
C PHE A 87 16.48 -2.03 -5.24
N PHE A 88 17.52 -1.20 -5.26
CA PHE A 88 18.80 -1.53 -4.63
C PHE A 88 18.71 -1.59 -3.10
N ILE A 89 17.90 -0.71 -2.49
CA ILE A 89 17.69 -0.73 -1.04
C ILE A 89 16.92 -1.98 -0.63
N THR A 90 15.84 -2.33 -1.35
CA THR A 90 15.09 -3.56 -1.09
C THR A 90 16.00 -4.78 -1.17
N ASN A 91 16.77 -4.92 -2.26
CA ASN A 91 17.68 -6.04 -2.44
C ASN A 91 18.79 -6.10 -1.35
N THR A 92 19.22 -4.95 -0.83
CA THR A 92 20.18 -4.88 0.27
C THR A 92 19.59 -5.47 1.56
N PHE A 93 18.35 -5.10 1.90
CA PHE A 93 17.68 -5.65 3.08
C PHE A 93 17.29 -7.13 2.89
N GLU A 94 16.86 -7.53 1.70
CA GLU A 94 16.58 -8.94 1.38
C GLU A 94 17.83 -9.81 1.57
N TYR A 95 18.97 -9.36 1.03
CA TYR A 95 20.24 -10.07 1.19
C TYR A 95 20.65 -10.23 2.67
N HIS A 96 20.47 -9.19 3.49
CA HIS A 96 20.90 -9.19 4.89
C HIS A 96 19.90 -9.81 5.88
N LEU A 97 18.61 -9.87 5.55
CA LEU A 97 17.55 -10.36 6.45
C LEU A 97 16.92 -11.66 5.97
N ILE A 98 16.68 -11.81 4.67
CA ILE A 98 15.91 -12.92 4.12
C ILE A 98 16.83 -14.05 3.67
N ASP A 99 17.85 -13.69 2.88
CA ASP A 99 18.81 -14.66 2.32
C ASP A 99 19.92 -15.03 3.30
N ALA A 100 20.11 -14.21 4.34
CA ALA A 100 21.11 -14.44 5.37
C ALA A 100 20.82 -15.74 6.12
N GLN A 101 21.82 -16.62 6.15
CA GLN A 101 21.75 -17.88 6.86
C GLN A 101 22.19 -17.72 8.32
N PHE A 102 21.49 -18.39 9.23
CA PHE A 102 21.81 -18.44 10.64
C PHE A 102 21.68 -19.87 11.18
N PRO A 103 22.45 -20.23 12.22
CA PRO A 103 22.48 -21.59 12.76
C PRO A 103 21.23 -21.88 13.60
N VAL A 104 20.67 -23.08 13.49
CA VAL A 104 19.53 -23.53 14.32
C VAL A 104 19.96 -23.77 15.76
N LYS A 105 19.06 -23.47 16.71
CA LYS A 105 19.33 -23.58 18.16
C LYS A 105 19.59 -25.03 18.63
N SER A 106 18.96 -26.02 18.01
CA SER A 106 19.17 -27.45 18.33
C SER A 106 20.58 -27.95 18.05
N ALA A 107 21.37 -27.26 17.21
CA ALA A 107 22.79 -27.55 17.02
C ALA A 107 23.66 -27.27 18.27
N TRP A 108 23.10 -26.62 19.30
CA TRP A 108 23.79 -26.32 20.56
C TRP A 108 23.54 -27.34 21.68
N LEU A 109 22.64 -28.31 21.48
CA LEU A 109 22.36 -29.39 22.43
C LEU A 109 23.19 -30.63 22.10
N GLU A 110 24.51 -30.49 22.23
CA GLU A 110 25.48 -31.47 22.75
C GLU A 110 26.90 -31.05 22.35
N GLN A 111 27.53 -30.15 23.11
CA GLN A 111 28.98 -30.13 23.24
C GLN A 111 29.38 -29.36 24.51
N ASN A 112 29.35 -30.05 25.65
CA ASN A 112 30.12 -29.69 26.84
C ASN A 112 31.63 -29.83 26.53
N ILE A 113 32.21 -28.94 25.72
CA ILE A 113 33.66 -28.90 25.50
C ILE A 113 34.22 -27.59 26.02
N ARG A 114 34.74 -27.66 27.26
CA ARG A 114 35.62 -26.66 27.85
C ARG A 114 36.97 -26.65 27.12
N THR A 115 37.14 -25.91 26.02
CA THR A 115 38.49 -25.52 25.57
C THR A 115 38.53 -24.21 24.75
N SER A 116 39.33 -23.26 25.27
CA SER A 116 40.11 -22.16 24.66
C SER A 116 39.46 -21.15 23.67
N PRO A 117 39.70 -19.82 23.81
CA PRO A 117 38.91 -18.78 23.13
C PRO A 117 39.31 -18.45 21.69
N TYR A 118 40.42 -19.00 21.15
CA TYR A 118 41.04 -18.47 19.92
C TYR A 118 41.08 -19.42 18.70
N LYS A 119 40.38 -20.57 18.74
CA LYS A 119 40.24 -21.48 17.57
C LYS A 119 38.79 -21.65 17.06
N ASN A 120 37.80 -21.01 17.67
CA ASN A 120 36.39 -21.38 17.55
C ASN A 120 35.56 -20.43 16.66
N ALA A 121 36.07 -20.00 15.50
CA ALA A 121 35.20 -19.37 14.49
C ALA A 121 34.87 -20.35 13.36
N GLN A 122 35.88 -21.06 12.83
CA GLN A 122 35.68 -22.09 11.80
C GLN A 122 35.12 -23.41 12.36
N ASN A 123 35.45 -23.78 13.60
CA ASN A 123 34.94 -25.01 14.23
C ASN A 123 33.63 -24.80 15.02
N LYS A 124 33.11 -23.57 15.11
CA LYS A 124 31.90 -23.27 15.90
C LYS A 124 30.59 -23.53 15.15
N TYR A 125 30.65 -23.60 13.82
CA TYR A 125 29.49 -23.77 12.94
C TYR A 125 29.68 -24.87 11.88
N GLY A 126 30.79 -25.63 11.95
CA GLY A 126 31.14 -26.62 10.91
C GLY A 126 30.08 -27.71 10.70
N ASP A 127 29.35 -28.05 11.77
CA ASP A 127 28.28 -29.06 11.76
C ASP A 127 26.88 -28.45 12.06
N ALA A 128 26.77 -27.12 12.15
CA ALA A 128 25.51 -26.47 12.48
C ALA A 128 24.60 -26.43 11.25
N PHE A 129 23.38 -26.98 11.37
CA PHE A 129 22.37 -26.83 10.33
C PHE A 129 21.99 -25.36 10.20
N MET A 130 22.22 -24.79 9.02
CA MET A 130 21.97 -23.39 8.72
C MET A 130 20.63 -23.25 8.01
N ILE A 131 19.79 -22.33 8.48
CA ILE A 131 18.51 -22.00 7.85
C ILE A 131 18.47 -20.53 7.45
N ASN A 132 17.60 -20.22 6.50
CA ASN A 132 17.28 -18.84 6.12
C ASN A 132 15.91 -18.40 6.70
N PHE A 133 15.51 -17.16 6.44
CA PHE A 133 14.24 -16.62 6.93
C PHE A 133 13.03 -17.45 6.48
N ASN A 134 13.01 -17.91 5.23
CA ASN A 134 11.90 -18.66 4.65
C ASN A 134 11.77 -20.09 5.22
N GLN A 135 12.81 -20.59 5.89
CA GLN A 135 12.88 -21.94 6.47
C GLN A 135 12.57 -21.96 7.98
N ILE A 136 12.23 -20.82 8.58
CA ILE A 136 11.88 -20.72 10.00
C ILE A 136 10.61 -21.54 10.26
N ALA A 137 10.72 -22.56 11.12
CA ALA A 137 9.63 -23.49 11.40
C ALA A 137 9.26 -23.59 12.88
N THR A 138 10.14 -23.16 13.80
CA THR A 138 9.92 -23.24 15.26
C THR A 138 10.04 -21.88 15.95
N PHE A 139 9.49 -21.76 17.17
CA PHE A 139 9.65 -20.55 17.99
C PHE A 139 11.12 -20.28 18.33
N ASP A 140 11.90 -21.33 18.58
CA ASP A 140 13.35 -21.21 18.82
C ASP A 140 14.07 -20.62 17.61
N ASP A 141 13.68 -20.98 16.38
CA ASP A 141 14.24 -20.40 15.16
C ASP A 141 13.93 -18.90 15.05
N ILE A 142 12.73 -18.46 15.45
CA ILE A 142 12.37 -17.03 15.50
C ILE A 142 13.29 -16.29 16.46
N TRP A 143 13.47 -16.78 17.69
CA TRP A 143 14.33 -16.13 18.69
C TRP A 143 15.79 -16.10 18.22
N GLN A 144 16.26 -17.18 17.60
CA GLN A 144 17.61 -17.28 17.05
C GLN A 144 17.81 -16.29 15.88
N PHE A 145 16.84 -16.19 14.97
CA PHE A 145 16.82 -15.20 13.89
C PHE A 145 16.88 -13.77 14.43
N MET A 146 16.10 -13.47 15.48
CA MET A 146 16.09 -12.15 16.12
C MET A 146 17.45 -11.80 16.72
N ASN A 147 18.09 -12.74 17.42
CA ASN A 147 19.35 -12.50 18.09
C ASN A 147 20.53 -12.44 17.11
N GLU A 148 20.65 -13.43 16.20
CA GLU A 148 21.77 -13.54 15.28
C GLU A 148 21.61 -12.63 14.06
N THR A 149 20.49 -12.71 13.33
CA THR A 149 20.34 -11.95 12.08
C THR A 149 19.96 -10.50 12.38
N MET A 150 18.83 -10.26 13.05
CA MET A 150 18.37 -8.89 13.30
C MET A 150 19.29 -8.13 14.27
N GLY A 151 19.80 -8.80 15.31
CA GLY A 151 20.80 -8.22 16.21
C GLY A 151 22.08 -7.81 15.48
N ASN A 152 22.54 -8.60 14.50
CA ASN A 152 23.70 -8.22 13.70
C ASN A 152 23.40 -7.06 12.73
N VAL A 153 22.27 -7.08 12.03
CA VAL A 153 21.94 -6.05 11.03
C VAL A 153 21.64 -4.70 11.68
N PHE A 154 20.78 -4.67 12.69
CA PHE A 154 20.27 -3.43 13.26
C PHE A 154 21.09 -2.93 14.45
N TYR A 155 21.66 -3.83 15.25
CA TYR A 155 22.29 -3.45 16.52
C TYR A 155 23.83 -3.46 16.49
N ARG A 156 24.47 -4.24 15.62
CA ARG A 156 25.95 -4.27 15.55
C ARG A 156 26.51 -2.92 15.12
N SER A 157 27.32 -2.32 16.01
CA SER A 157 27.93 -1.03 15.75
C SER A 157 29.13 -1.16 14.80
N HIS A 158 28.93 -0.79 13.54
CA HIS A 158 30.02 -0.56 12.57
C HIS A 158 30.52 0.89 12.69
N ILE A 159 30.73 1.37 13.92
CA ILE A 159 31.31 2.71 14.09
C ILE A 159 32.77 2.61 13.66
N TRP A 160 33.07 3.13 12.47
CA TRP A 160 34.42 3.47 12.05
C TRP A 160 35.07 4.25 13.20
N LYS A 161 36.06 3.61 13.83
CA LYS A 161 36.72 4.00 15.10
C LYS A 161 37.51 5.32 15.04
N SER A 162 37.22 6.27 14.15
CA SER A 162 38.13 7.37 13.84
C SER A 162 37.66 8.79 14.18
N ASN A 163 36.48 9.02 14.78
CA ASN A 163 36.11 10.40 15.13
C ASN A 163 35.48 10.60 16.53
N PRO A 164 36.29 10.91 17.56
CA PRO A 164 35.84 11.18 18.94
C PRO A 164 35.10 12.53 19.10
N ARG A 165 34.78 13.23 18.01
CA ARG A 165 33.90 14.42 18.02
C ARG A 165 32.42 14.07 17.82
N VAL A 166 32.11 12.86 17.33
CA VAL A 166 30.73 12.36 17.19
C VAL A 166 30.24 11.69 18.49
N THR A 167 31.15 11.45 19.44
CA THR A 167 30.88 10.68 20.67
C THR A 167 30.13 11.44 21.78
N SER A 168 29.84 12.73 21.63
CA SER A 168 29.13 13.55 22.62
C SER A 168 27.66 13.84 22.28
N GLN A 169 27.19 13.52 21.07
CA GLN A 169 25.78 13.67 20.70
C GLN A 169 25.06 12.32 20.76
N ARG A 170 24.08 12.25 21.65
CA ARG A 170 23.30 11.08 22.00
C ARG A 170 22.71 10.39 20.74
N SER A 171 22.78 9.06 20.75
CA SER A 171 21.76 8.12 20.20
C SER A 171 21.37 8.15 18.72
N ILE A 172 22.32 8.28 17.79
CA ILE A 172 22.06 7.99 16.36
C ILE A 172 22.60 6.59 16.05
N ARG A 173 21.74 5.65 15.65
CA ARG A 173 22.13 4.28 15.30
C ARG A 173 22.14 4.10 13.78
N TRP A 174 23.34 3.90 13.25
CA TRP A 174 23.55 3.56 11.85
C TRP A 174 23.41 2.05 11.65
N VAL A 175 22.71 1.68 10.59
CA VAL A 175 22.42 0.33 10.13
C VAL A 175 23.12 0.18 8.78
N LEU A 176 23.96 -0.84 8.64
CA LEU A 176 24.77 -1.08 7.43
C LEU A 176 25.54 0.17 6.94
N ASP A 177 25.99 1.03 7.86
CA ASP A 177 26.71 2.30 7.62
C ASP A 177 26.01 3.38 6.77
N HIS A 178 24.89 3.04 6.12
CA HIS A 178 24.20 3.90 5.16
C HIS A 178 22.78 4.30 5.60
N PHE A 179 22.20 3.58 6.55
CA PHE A 179 20.81 3.80 6.98
C PHE A 179 20.78 4.26 8.43
N LEU A 180 19.92 5.23 8.73
CA LEU A 180 19.59 5.66 10.08
C LEU A 180 18.38 4.88 10.57
N MET A 181 18.48 4.20 11.71
CA MET A 181 17.31 3.60 12.35
C MET A 181 16.43 4.69 13.00
N ILE A 182 15.14 4.73 12.66
CA ILE A 182 14.16 5.66 13.22
C ILE A 182 13.31 4.93 14.25
N GLY A 183 13.30 5.43 15.48
CA GLY A 183 12.60 4.78 16.60
C GLY A 183 13.21 3.42 16.96
N VAL A 184 12.35 2.49 17.37
CA VAL A 184 12.72 1.16 17.88
C VAL A 184 12.22 0.05 16.96
N ILE A 185 12.73 -1.17 17.14
CA ILE A 185 12.08 -2.37 16.57
C ILE A 185 10.85 -2.67 17.42
N ARG A 186 9.68 -2.71 16.78
CA ARG A 186 8.43 -3.08 17.45
C ARG A 186 8.05 -4.50 17.08
N MET A 187 7.83 -5.33 18.08
CA MET A 187 7.20 -6.64 17.95
C MET A 187 5.74 -6.51 18.36
N ARG A 188 4.83 -7.03 17.54
CA ARG A 188 3.41 -7.11 17.86
C ARG A 188 2.92 -8.52 17.66
N GLN A 189 2.35 -9.09 18.71
CA GLN A 189 1.82 -10.44 18.73
C GLN A 189 0.29 -10.41 18.80
N VAL A 190 -0.34 -11.32 18.05
CA VAL A 190 -1.77 -11.59 18.08
C VAL A 190 -2.02 -12.97 18.68
N ARG A 191 -2.91 -13.04 19.67
CA ARG A 191 -3.21 -14.26 20.45
C ARG A 191 -4.70 -14.62 20.39
N VAL A 192 -5.01 -15.89 20.65
CA VAL A 192 -6.38 -16.40 20.79
C VAL A 192 -6.60 -17.03 22.17
N LYS A 193 -7.83 -16.95 22.66
CA LYS A 193 -8.18 -17.58 23.94
C LYS A 193 -8.15 -19.10 23.82
N ALA A 194 -7.74 -19.77 24.89
CA ALA A 194 -7.88 -21.21 25.00
C ALA A 194 -9.37 -21.60 25.04
N GLU A 195 -9.74 -22.61 24.28
CA GLU A 195 -11.07 -23.21 24.27
C GLU A 195 -10.94 -24.70 24.59
N LYS A 196 -12.00 -25.29 25.13
CA LYS A 196 -12.06 -26.74 25.34
C LYS A 196 -12.03 -27.45 23.98
N CYS A 197 -11.12 -28.41 23.84
CA CYS A 197 -11.02 -29.24 22.66
C CYS A 197 -12.27 -30.13 22.47
N ASN A 198 -12.75 -30.24 21.23
CA ASN A 198 -13.72 -31.28 20.87
C ASN A 198 -12.95 -32.54 20.42
N ILE A 199 -12.47 -33.30 21.40
CA ILE A 199 -11.62 -34.49 21.20
C ILE A 199 -12.31 -35.76 21.70
N PRO A 200 -11.96 -36.94 21.14
CA PRO A 200 -12.42 -38.22 21.67
C PRO A 200 -12.09 -38.36 23.16
N LYS A 201 -13.01 -38.94 23.94
CA LYS A 201 -12.89 -39.08 25.41
C LYS A 201 -11.62 -39.79 25.86
N SER A 202 -11.04 -40.63 25.02
CA SER A 202 -9.78 -41.32 25.31
C SER A 202 -8.58 -40.38 25.50
N TYR A 203 -8.63 -39.15 24.98
CA TYR A 203 -7.55 -38.17 25.04
C TYR A 203 -7.87 -36.96 25.94
N SER A 204 -9.04 -36.94 26.60
CA SER A 204 -9.48 -35.76 27.37
C SER A 204 -8.62 -35.48 28.60
N ASP A 205 -7.91 -36.48 29.11
CA ASP A 205 -7.06 -36.34 30.29
C ASP A 205 -5.66 -35.80 29.93
N GLU A 206 -5.24 -35.95 28.67
CA GLU A 206 -3.92 -35.51 28.18
C GLU A 206 -3.98 -34.13 27.51
N ILE A 207 -5.12 -33.77 26.89
CA ILE A 207 -5.27 -32.54 26.11
C ILE A 207 -6.33 -31.66 26.79
N ALA A 208 -5.86 -30.68 27.56
CA ALA A 208 -6.74 -29.75 28.29
C ALA A 208 -7.24 -28.58 27.40
N ASP A 209 -6.32 -27.95 26.67
CA ASP A 209 -6.57 -26.68 25.98
C ASP A 209 -6.31 -26.78 24.48
N CYS A 210 -7.26 -26.28 23.69
CA CYS A 210 -7.12 -26.09 22.25
C CYS A 210 -7.10 -24.60 21.91
N TYR A 211 -6.30 -24.26 20.91
CA TYR A 211 -6.23 -22.90 20.39
C TYR A 211 -6.87 -22.87 19.00
N PRO A 212 -7.98 -22.15 18.80
CA PRO A 212 -8.68 -22.10 17.52
C PRO A 212 -7.95 -21.24 16.48
N ALA A 213 -8.42 -21.22 15.23
CA ALA A 213 -8.02 -20.21 14.26
C ALA A 213 -8.34 -18.79 14.76
N TYR A 214 -7.54 -17.81 14.33
CA TYR A 214 -7.78 -16.41 14.67
C TYR A 214 -9.14 -15.94 14.14
N SER A 215 -9.90 -15.28 15.00
CA SER A 215 -11.08 -14.50 14.63
C SER A 215 -11.28 -13.40 15.66
N LEU A 216 -11.94 -12.31 15.25
CA LEU A 216 -12.22 -11.17 16.14
C LEU A 216 -12.98 -11.56 17.41
N LYS A 217 -13.77 -12.64 17.38
CA LYS A 217 -14.53 -13.14 18.54
C LYS A 217 -13.70 -14.01 19.49
N LYS A 218 -12.66 -14.66 18.98
CA LYS A 218 -11.83 -15.63 19.72
C LYS A 218 -10.47 -15.07 20.12
N LYS A 219 -10.21 -13.78 19.87
CA LYS A 219 -8.96 -13.13 20.22
C LYS A 219 -8.80 -13.05 21.73
N ASP A 220 -7.55 -13.17 22.18
CA ASP A 220 -7.20 -12.95 23.57
C ASP A 220 -6.97 -11.47 23.86
N THR A 221 -7.51 -11.02 24.98
CA THR A 221 -7.42 -9.65 25.48
C THR A 221 -6.93 -9.60 26.92
N ASP A 222 -6.75 -10.76 27.54
CA ASP A 222 -6.45 -10.84 28.97
C ASP A 222 -4.92 -10.69 29.16
N PRO A 223 -4.44 -10.02 30.21
CA PRO A 223 -3.00 -9.91 30.46
C PRO A 223 -2.40 -11.30 30.72
N PHE A 224 -1.20 -11.55 30.21
CA PHE A 224 -0.49 -12.83 30.38
C PHE A 224 0.98 -12.61 30.74
N GLY A 225 1.69 -13.65 31.17
CA GLY A 225 3.12 -13.57 31.51
C GLY A 225 3.42 -13.44 33.00
N PRO A 226 4.56 -12.84 33.38
CA PRO A 226 5.04 -12.87 34.77
C PRO A 226 4.17 -12.02 35.71
N ILE A 227 3.82 -12.61 36.86
CA ILE A 227 2.99 -11.98 37.91
C ILE A 227 3.73 -10.83 38.61
N THR A 228 5.07 -10.89 38.65
CA THR A 228 5.91 -9.87 39.27
C THR A 228 7.07 -9.53 38.36
N PHE A 229 7.16 -8.26 37.98
CA PHE A 229 8.30 -7.72 37.24
C PHE A 229 9.38 -7.25 38.22
N SER A 230 10.65 -7.39 37.85
CA SER A 230 11.74 -6.78 38.62
C SER A 230 11.63 -5.25 38.60
N ASP A 231 12.06 -4.56 39.66
CA ASP A 231 12.04 -3.08 39.69
C ASP A 231 12.91 -2.45 38.60
N SER A 232 13.90 -3.19 38.09
CA SER A 232 14.75 -2.82 36.96
C SER A 232 14.11 -2.98 35.57
N THR A 233 12.92 -3.61 35.49
CA THR A 233 12.23 -3.86 34.21
C THR A 233 11.60 -2.56 33.70
N GLU A 234 11.90 -2.16 32.48
CA GLU A 234 11.34 -0.93 31.91
C GLU A 234 9.82 -1.02 31.70
N ILE A 235 9.16 0.15 31.74
CA ILE A 235 7.72 0.29 31.56
C ILE A 235 7.26 -0.31 30.22
N ASN A 236 8.04 -0.11 29.15
CA ASN A 236 7.72 -0.64 27.83
C ASN A 236 7.72 -2.18 27.81
N MET A 237 8.62 -2.81 28.57
CA MET A 237 8.68 -4.27 28.69
C MET A 237 7.53 -4.81 29.56
N LYS A 238 7.09 -4.06 30.59
CA LYS A 238 5.87 -4.38 31.34
C LYS A 238 4.62 -4.28 30.46
N GLN A 239 4.60 -3.35 29.51
CA GLN A 239 3.48 -3.16 28.58
C GLN A 239 3.37 -4.29 27.54
N ALA A 240 4.47 -5.01 27.25
CA ALA A 240 4.49 -6.13 26.30
C ALA A 240 3.54 -7.28 26.67
N TRP A 241 3.11 -7.34 27.93
CA TRP A 241 2.27 -8.39 28.51
C TRP A 241 0.79 -7.99 28.62
N ASN A 242 0.47 -6.73 28.26
CA ASN A 242 -0.88 -6.17 28.29
C ASN A 242 -1.42 -5.98 26.87
N TYR A 243 -2.71 -6.28 26.69
CA TYR A 243 -3.39 -6.11 25.41
C TYR A 243 -3.55 -4.62 25.06
N MET A 244 -3.30 -4.28 23.79
CA MET A 244 -3.54 -2.97 23.21
C MET A 244 -4.57 -3.06 22.06
N SER A 245 -5.52 -2.12 22.04
CA SER A 245 -6.47 -1.98 20.94
C SER A 245 -5.79 -1.45 19.66
N ALA A 246 -6.42 -1.64 18.51
CA ALA A 246 -5.90 -1.18 17.22
C ALA A 246 -5.65 0.35 17.18
N ASP A 247 -6.51 1.13 17.83
CA ASP A 247 -6.32 2.59 17.93
C ASP A 247 -5.11 2.96 18.79
N ALA A 248 -4.85 2.19 19.85
CA ALA A 248 -3.73 2.42 20.76
C ALA A 248 -2.39 2.00 20.15
N THR A 249 -2.37 0.93 19.34
CA THR A 249 -1.18 0.52 18.59
C THR A 249 -0.91 1.42 17.39
N GLY A 250 -1.97 2.03 16.83
CA GLY A 250 -1.92 2.82 15.60
C GLY A 250 -1.86 1.97 14.32
N MET A 251 -1.97 0.66 14.47
CA MET A 251 -1.79 -0.31 13.38
C MET A 251 -3.13 -0.63 12.72
N GLU A 252 -3.10 -0.87 11.41
CA GLU A 252 -4.28 -1.33 10.64
C GLU A 252 -4.33 -2.86 10.57
N SER A 253 -5.46 -3.38 10.09
CA SER A 253 -5.59 -4.80 9.82
C SER A 253 -4.63 -5.25 8.72
N TYR A 254 -4.11 -6.46 8.87
CA TYR A 254 -3.25 -7.12 7.91
C TYR A 254 -3.94 -8.40 7.42
N THR A 255 -4.09 -8.53 6.11
CA THR A 255 -4.56 -9.77 5.48
C THR A 255 -3.34 -10.50 4.95
N GLY A 256 -3.00 -11.60 5.61
CA GLY A 256 -1.94 -12.49 5.14
C GLY A 256 -2.50 -13.74 4.49
N GLN A 257 -1.72 -14.81 4.47
CA GLN A 257 -2.06 -16.03 3.74
C GLN A 257 -3.07 -16.89 4.51
N TYR A 258 -2.91 -16.99 5.82
CA TYR A 258 -3.72 -17.89 6.66
C TYR A 258 -4.81 -17.18 7.48
N GLY A 259 -4.84 -15.84 7.47
CA GLY A 259 -5.87 -15.08 8.17
C GLY A 259 -5.81 -13.58 7.97
N THR A 260 -6.88 -12.91 8.39
CA THR A 260 -6.93 -11.46 8.53
C THR A 260 -6.81 -11.10 10.00
N TYR A 261 -5.76 -10.38 10.36
CA TYR A 261 -5.44 -9.97 11.72
C TYR A 261 -5.76 -8.49 11.89
N ASP A 262 -6.43 -8.10 12.98
CA ASP A 262 -6.63 -6.69 13.28
C ASP A 262 -5.33 -6.01 13.75
N GLY A 263 -5.37 -4.69 13.88
CA GLY A 263 -4.25 -3.90 14.39
C GLY A 263 -3.98 -4.07 15.88
N SER A 264 -4.80 -4.84 16.60
CA SER A 264 -4.68 -5.04 18.04
C SER A 264 -3.61 -6.08 18.39
N GLY A 265 -3.29 -6.22 19.68
CA GLY A 265 -2.40 -7.26 20.17
C GLY A 265 -1.50 -6.79 21.31
N TYR A 266 -0.50 -7.60 21.59
CA TYR A 266 0.50 -7.39 22.63
C TYR A 266 1.76 -6.83 21.97
N VAL A 267 2.27 -5.70 22.46
CA VAL A 267 3.32 -4.92 21.78
C VAL A 267 4.56 -4.81 22.64
N ALA A 268 5.68 -5.33 22.16
CA ALA A 268 7.00 -5.19 22.76
C ALA A 268 7.86 -4.25 21.91
N ASP A 269 8.24 -3.11 22.48
CA ASP A 269 9.15 -2.14 21.86
C ASP A 269 10.58 -2.40 22.35
N LEU A 270 11.44 -2.91 21.48
CA LEU A 270 12.81 -3.31 21.83
C LEU A 270 13.72 -2.09 22.01
N ALA A 271 14.57 -2.08 23.04
CA ALA A 271 15.37 -0.90 23.33
C ALA A 271 16.34 -0.52 22.19
N GLN A 272 16.38 0.76 21.82
CA GLN A 272 17.36 1.31 20.86
C GLN A 272 18.66 1.77 21.56
N TYR A 273 18.54 2.20 22.82
CA TYR A 273 19.53 3.00 23.54
C TYR A 273 20.47 2.15 24.41
N GLU A 274 21.52 1.62 23.81
CA GLU A 274 22.74 1.29 24.54
C GLU A 274 23.93 1.23 23.57
N ARG A 275 25.14 1.62 24.02
CA ARG A 275 26.39 1.50 23.24
C ARG A 275 26.73 0.05 22.91
N THR A 276 26.13 -0.89 23.63
CA THR A 276 26.35 -2.34 23.52
C THR A 276 25.04 -3.02 23.13
N ASN A 277 25.09 -4.14 22.41
CA ASN A 277 23.89 -4.92 22.05
C ASN A 277 23.24 -5.63 23.25
N LYS A 278 23.77 -5.42 24.47
CA LYS A 278 23.40 -6.16 25.68
C LYS A 278 21.94 -5.96 26.04
N ARG A 279 21.44 -4.73 25.99
CA ARG A 279 20.04 -4.47 26.31
C ARG A 279 19.06 -5.13 25.35
N PHE A 280 19.29 -5.04 24.03
CA PHE A 280 18.48 -5.74 23.04
C PHE A 280 18.46 -7.26 23.29
N THR A 281 19.62 -7.86 23.53
CA THR A 281 19.70 -9.29 23.84
C THR A 281 19.02 -9.64 25.17
N ASN A 282 19.12 -8.78 26.19
CA ASN A 282 18.42 -8.99 27.47
C ASN A 282 16.90 -8.91 27.30
N ASP A 283 16.41 -7.94 26.54
CA ASP A 283 14.98 -7.79 26.22
C ASP A 283 14.44 -9.06 25.54
N LEU A 284 15.15 -9.58 24.54
CA LEU A 284 14.80 -10.83 23.87
C LEU A 284 14.84 -12.03 24.83
N ASN A 285 15.90 -12.15 25.63
CA ASN A 285 16.04 -13.25 26.60
C ASN A 285 14.92 -13.24 27.65
N GLU A 286 14.44 -12.06 28.07
CA GLU A 286 13.32 -11.94 29.00
C GLU A 286 12.01 -12.42 28.36
N LEU A 287 11.72 -11.96 27.14
CA LEU A 287 10.53 -12.38 26.39
C LEU A 287 10.55 -13.90 26.11
N GLU A 288 11.70 -14.45 25.75
CA GLU A 288 11.89 -15.88 25.51
C GLU A 288 11.72 -16.69 26.81
N LYS A 289 12.35 -16.25 27.91
CA LYS A 289 12.29 -16.92 29.21
C LYS A 289 10.86 -17.04 29.75
N PHE A 290 10.03 -16.03 29.53
CA PHE A 290 8.65 -16.02 29.98
C PHE A 290 7.66 -16.49 28.91
N HIS A 291 8.14 -17.14 27.85
CA HIS A 291 7.31 -17.69 26.77
C HIS A 291 6.34 -16.68 26.19
N TRP A 292 6.85 -15.49 25.83
CA TRP A 292 6.02 -14.47 25.19
C TRP A 292 5.38 -15.01 23.91
N LEU A 293 6.09 -15.85 23.14
CA LEU A 293 5.53 -16.63 22.04
C LEU A 293 5.21 -18.05 22.53
N ASP A 294 3.97 -18.50 22.29
CA ASP A 294 3.48 -19.82 22.71
C ASP A 294 2.40 -20.36 21.74
N LYS A 295 1.76 -21.48 22.10
CA LYS A 295 0.73 -22.15 21.30
C LYS A 295 -0.51 -21.27 21.02
N ALA A 296 -0.73 -20.22 21.83
CA ALA A 296 -1.84 -19.28 21.67
C ALA A 296 -1.54 -18.20 20.61
N THR A 297 -0.27 -18.00 20.26
CA THR A 297 0.15 -17.05 19.23
C THR A 297 -0.39 -17.47 17.86
N ARG A 298 -0.92 -16.51 17.09
CA ARG A 298 -1.41 -16.71 15.72
C ARG A 298 -0.69 -15.90 14.67
N ALA A 299 -0.14 -14.76 15.07
CA ALA A 299 0.73 -13.98 14.21
C ALA A 299 1.72 -13.17 15.05
N LEU A 300 2.94 -13.05 14.55
CA LEU A 300 3.96 -12.12 15.04
C LEU A 300 4.30 -11.15 13.91
N PHE A 301 4.25 -9.86 14.21
CA PHE A 301 4.66 -8.78 13.32
C PHE A 301 5.89 -8.11 13.90
N ILE A 302 6.89 -7.85 13.08
CA ILE A 302 8.10 -7.14 13.46
C ILE A 302 8.27 -5.97 12.51
N ASP A 303 8.13 -4.76 13.05
CA ASP A 303 8.13 -3.52 12.29
C ASP A 303 9.42 -2.73 12.58
N VAL A 304 10.13 -2.36 11.52
CA VAL A 304 11.36 -1.57 11.59
C VAL A 304 11.30 -0.44 10.56
N ILE A 305 11.75 0.75 10.98
CA ILE A 305 11.81 1.92 10.11
C ILE A 305 13.27 2.38 10.03
N THR A 306 13.76 2.55 8.81
CA THR A 306 15.08 3.13 8.58
C THR A 306 14.99 4.26 7.56
N TYR A 307 15.99 5.13 7.54
CA TYR A 307 16.08 6.26 6.63
C TYR A 307 17.48 6.35 6.03
N ASN A 308 17.56 6.33 4.70
CA ASN A 308 18.81 6.55 3.99
C ASN A 308 18.96 8.03 3.64
N PRO A 309 19.88 8.79 4.29
CA PRO A 309 20.07 10.21 4.02
C PRO A 309 20.71 10.50 2.67
N SER A 310 21.47 9.56 2.09
CA SER A 310 22.16 9.76 0.81
C SER A 310 21.19 9.85 -0.37
N VAL A 311 20.09 9.09 -0.32
CA VAL A 311 19.05 9.07 -1.37
C VAL A 311 17.69 9.59 -0.90
N ASN A 312 17.58 10.00 0.37
CA ASN A 312 16.35 10.53 0.98
C ASN A 312 15.15 9.58 0.84
N LEU A 313 15.36 8.31 1.21
CA LEU A 313 14.32 7.27 1.21
C LEU A 313 14.13 6.71 2.61
N PHE A 314 12.86 6.59 3.01
CA PHE A 314 12.46 5.90 4.23
C PHE A 314 12.09 4.47 3.86
N SER A 315 12.66 3.50 4.56
CA SER A 315 12.40 2.08 4.37
C SER A 315 11.59 1.55 5.54
N TYR A 316 10.42 1.02 5.26
CA TYR A 316 9.59 0.29 6.20
C TYR A 316 9.73 -1.20 5.94
N ILE A 317 10.29 -1.91 6.92
CA ILE A 317 10.54 -3.35 6.88
C ILE A 317 9.56 -3.99 7.85
N LYS A 318 8.74 -4.89 7.32
CA LYS A 318 7.75 -5.66 8.07
C LYS A 318 8.01 -7.14 7.88
N LEU A 319 8.40 -7.82 8.94
CA LEU A 319 8.53 -9.28 8.97
C LEU A 319 7.31 -9.86 9.69
N ILE A 320 6.80 -10.96 9.18
CA ILE A 320 5.54 -11.55 9.63
C ILE A 320 5.77 -13.04 9.79
N PHE A 321 5.31 -13.60 10.90
CA PHE A 321 5.28 -15.04 11.13
C PHE A 321 3.84 -15.43 11.44
N GLU A 322 3.20 -16.16 10.54
CA GLU A 322 1.83 -16.67 10.72
C GLU A 322 1.88 -18.08 11.30
N MET A 323 1.09 -18.31 12.34
CA MET A 323 0.98 -19.61 13.03
C MET A 323 -0.46 -20.11 12.88
N PRO A 324 -0.78 -20.87 11.81
CA PRO A 324 -2.09 -21.49 11.68
C PRO A 324 -2.36 -22.49 12.80
N LEU A 325 -3.63 -22.90 12.93
CA LEU A 325 -4.07 -23.88 13.93
C LEU A 325 -3.36 -25.24 13.83
N THR A 326 -2.74 -25.54 12.68
CA THR A 326 -2.00 -26.77 12.41
C THR A 326 -0.63 -26.82 13.10
N GLY A 327 -0.14 -25.70 13.64
CA GLY A 327 1.09 -25.64 14.43
C GLY A 327 2.37 -25.31 13.65
N GLY A 328 2.30 -25.14 12.33
CA GLY A 328 3.42 -24.63 11.54
C GLY A 328 3.68 -23.14 11.74
N ILE A 329 4.87 -22.67 11.34
CA ILE A 329 5.21 -21.25 11.25
C ILE A 329 5.46 -20.91 9.78
N PHE A 330 4.79 -19.88 9.29
CA PHE A 330 4.90 -19.42 7.91
C PHE A 330 5.42 -17.99 7.88
N PRO A 331 6.71 -17.79 7.59
CA PRO A 331 7.32 -16.47 7.49
C PRO A 331 6.90 -15.79 6.18
N SER A 332 6.64 -14.49 6.25
CA SER A 332 6.47 -13.61 5.10
C SER A 332 7.03 -12.22 5.42
N TYR A 333 7.35 -11.43 4.40
CA TYR A 333 7.95 -10.12 4.60
C TYR A 333 7.43 -9.09 3.61
N LYS A 334 7.55 -7.82 3.98
CA LYS A 334 7.23 -6.68 3.14
C LYS A 334 8.23 -5.55 3.40
N ILE A 335 8.89 -5.09 2.35
CA ILE A 335 9.82 -3.96 2.39
C ILE A 335 9.29 -2.87 1.47
N GLU A 336 8.99 -1.69 2.03
CA GLU A 336 8.49 -0.54 1.27
C GLU A 336 9.41 0.65 1.45
N ASN A 337 10.03 1.12 0.36
CA ASN A 337 10.84 2.34 0.39
C ASN A 337 10.07 3.51 -0.19
N LYS A 338 9.90 4.59 0.57
CA LYS A 338 9.14 5.77 0.17
C LYS A 338 9.90 7.06 0.42
N GLN A 339 9.84 7.96 -0.55
CA GLN A 339 10.37 9.32 -0.41
C GLN A 339 9.34 10.21 0.30
N LEU A 340 9.44 10.31 1.63
CA LEU A 340 8.53 11.12 2.43
C LEU A 340 8.83 12.63 2.34
N LEU A 341 10.10 13.01 2.16
CA LEU A 341 10.54 14.40 2.11
C LEU A 341 10.84 14.86 0.66
N ARG A 342 9.79 15.11 -0.14
CA ARG A 342 9.96 15.41 -1.59
C ARG A 342 10.52 16.81 -1.90
N TYR A 343 10.33 17.80 -1.03
CA TYR A 343 10.61 19.22 -1.33
C TYR A 343 11.99 19.72 -0.88
N ILE A 344 12.99 18.83 -0.79
CA ILE A 344 14.34 19.17 -0.30
C ILE A 344 15.31 19.49 -1.44
N THR A 345 15.37 18.62 -2.46
CA THR A 345 16.36 18.69 -3.54
C THR A 345 16.06 19.79 -4.55
N SER A 346 17.05 20.21 -5.35
CA SER A 346 16.91 21.23 -6.40
C SER A 346 15.81 20.92 -7.44
N THR A 347 15.42 19.65 -7.61
CA THR A 347 14.30 19.21 -8.45
C THR A 347 12.92 19.61 -7.90
N LYS A 348 12.84 20.15 -6.67
CA LYS A 348 11.59 20.57 -6.02
C LYS A 348 10.79 21.59 -6.82
N TYR A 349 11.45 22.53 -7.48
CA TYR A 349 10.76 23.59 -8.23
C TYR A 349 10.02 23.03 -9.45
N ILE A 350 10.63 22.05 -10.12
CA ILE A 350 10.02 21.37 -11.27
C ILE A 350 8.80 20.57 -10.80
N LEU A 351 8.95 19.80 -9.71
CA LEU A 351 7.85 19.00 -9.16
C LEU A 351 6.66 19.86 -8.73
N ILE A 352 6.91 20.93 -7.97
CA ILE A 352 5.86 21.89 -7.54
C ILE A 352 5.19 22.52 -8.77
N GLY A 353 5.97 22.92 -9.78
CA GLY A 353 5.42 23.47 -11.02
C GLY A 353 4.48 22.50 -11.73
N CYS A 354 4.88 21.24 -11.88
CA CYS A 354 4.04 20.20 -12.48
C CYS A 354 2.78 19.90 -11.63
N GLU A 355 2.88 19.88 -10.30
CA GLU A 355 1.73 19.71 -9.40
C GLU A 355 0.71 20.84 -9.57
N ILE A 356 1.15 22.10 -9.65
CA ILE A 356 0.27 23.26 -9.89
C ILE A 356 -0.43 23.15 -11.25
N ILE A 357 0.29 22.70 -12.28
CA ILE A 357 -0.27 22.47 -13.62
C ILE A 357 -1.37 21.40 -13.55
N ILE A 358 -1.14 20.27 -12.86
CA ILE A 358 -2.14 19.20 -12.70
C ILE A 358 -3.39 19.73 -11.97
N VAL A 359 -3.23 20.49 -10.89
CA VAL A 359 -4.36 21.10 -10.17
C VAL A 359 -5.15 22.03 -11.09
N THR A 360 -4.46 22.86 -11.87
CA THR A 360 -5.10 23.79 -12.82
C THR A 360 -5.89 23.05 -13.90
N PHE A 361 -5.32 21.99 -14.49
CA PHE A 361 -6.02 21.14 -15.45
C PHE A 361 -7.22 20.44 -14.84
N THR A 362 -7.10 19.95 -13.60
CA THR A 362 -8.19 19.29 -12.88
C THR A 362 -9.37 20.23 -12.71
N ILE A 363 -9.14 21.48 -12.28
CA ILE A 363 -10.19 22.50 -12.15
C ILE A 363 -10.87 22.79 -13.49
N ALA A 364 -10.08 22.90 -14.57
CA ALA A 364 -10.63 23.10 -15.91
C ALA A 364 -11.50 21.91 -16.36
N PHE A 365 -11.08 20.67 -16.09
CA PHE A 365 -11.87 19.47 -16.40
C PHE A 365 -13.13 19.36 -15.55
N ILE A 366 -13.10 19.75 -14.26
CA ILE A 366 -14.31 19.86 -13.43
C ILE A 366 -15.34 20.78 -14.10
N PHE A 367 -14.91 21.96 -14.54
CA PHE A 367 -15.82 22.91 -15.20
C PHE A 367 -16.41 22.34 -16.49
N ILE A 368 -15.58 21.71 -17.34
CA ILE A 368 -16.03 21.09 -18.59
C ILE A 368 -17.06 19.98 -18.33
N GLU A 369 -16.80 19.10 -17.36
CA GLU A 369 -17.72 18.00 -17.04
C GLU A 369 -19.02 18.49 -16.42
N ILE A 370 -19.00 19.55 -15.59
CA ILE A 370 -20.24 20.17 -15.06
C ILE A 370 -21.11 20.69 -16.21
N VAL A 371 -20.53 21.41 -17.17
CA VAL A 371 -21.32 21.91 -18.31
C VAL A 371 -21.83 20.76 -19.17
N LYS A 372 -21.01 19.74 -19.42
CA LYS A 372 -21.43 18.53 -20.14
C LYS A 372 -22.61 17.84 -19.43
N ILE A 373 -22.60 17.79 -18.09
CA ILE A 373 -23.69 17.25 -17.27
C ILE A 373 -24.99 18.03 -17.46
N ILE A 374 -24.91 19.35 -17.44
CA ILE A 374 -26.06 20.23 -17.61
C ILE A 374 -26.67 20.10 -19.02
N GLU A 375 -25.84 20.00 -20.05
CA GLU A 375 -26.28 19.94 -21.45
C GLU A 375 -26.82 18.56 -21.85
N LEU A 376 -26.13 17.47 -21.51
CA LEU A 376 -26.46 16.11 -21.99
C LEU A 376 -27.43 15.34 -21.07
N ARG A 377 -27.64 15.81 -19.83
CA ARG A 377 -28.52 15.18 -18.81
C ARG A 377 -28.35 13.64 -18.79
N SER A 378 -29.42 12.88 -19.02
CA SER A 378 -29.40 11.40 -18.95
C SER A 378 -28.66 10.72 -20.10
N LYS A 379 -28.32 11.42 -21.20
CA LYS A 379 -27.61 10.81 -22.34
C LYS A 379 -26.14 10.49 -22.04
N ILE A 380 -25.62 11.02 -20.93
CA ILE A 380 -24.23 10.83 -20.50
C ILE A 380 -23.95 9.36 -20.17
N PHE A 381 -24.92 8.69 -19.57
CA PHE A 381 -24.79 7.29 -19.15
C PHE A 381 -24.64 6.30 -20.29
N LEU A 382 -24.96 6.71 -21.52
CA LEU A 382 -24.88 5.84 -22.71
C LEU A 382 -23.47 5.77 -23.30
N ASN A 383 -22.58 6.73 -22.99
CA ASN A 383 -21.26 6.79 -23.60
C ASN A 383 -20.16 6.36 -22.62
N ILE A 384 -19.44 5.28 -22.96
CA ILE A 384 -18.32 4.75 -22.15
C ILE A 384 -17.22 5.79 -21.92
N TRP A 385 -17.02 6.69 -22.88
CA TRP A 385 -16.01 7.74 -22.79
C TRP A 385 -16.30 8.75 -21.68
N ASN A 386 -17.57 9.01 -21.39
CA ASN A 386 -17.96 9.93 -20.31
C ASN A 386 -17.71 9.30 -18.94
N TRP A 387 -17.93 7.99 -18.80
CA TRP A 387 -17.56 7.27 -17.58
C TRP A 387 -16.06 7.32 -17.30
N ILE A 388 -15.24 7.12 -18.33
CA ILE A 388 -13.77 7.26 -18.21
C ILE A 388 -13.39 8.67 -17.74
N ASP A 389 -14.02 9.71 -18.28
CA ASP A 389 -13.76 11.11 -17.88
C ASP A 389 -14.11 11.35 -16.40
N ILE A 390 -15.25 10.85 -15.94
CA ILE A 390 -15.69 10.95 -14.53
C ILE A 390 -14.72 10.20 -13.60
N ILE A 391 -14.31 8.98 -13.97
CA ILE A 391 -13.36 8.18 -13.18
C ILE A 391 -12.00 8.89 -13.08
N LEU A 392 -11.48 9.42 -14.20
CA LEU A 392 -10.24 10.21 -14.21
C LEU A 392 -10.35 11.43 -13.29
N LEU A 393 -11.50 12.12 -13.32
CA LEU A 393 -11.76 13.28 -12.47
C LEU A 393 -11.76 12.90 -10.98
N ILE A 394 -12.47 11.83 -10.61
CA ILE A 394 -12.53 11.34 -9.21
C ILE A 394 -11.13 10.98 -8.71
N ILE A 395 -10.35 10.22 -9.48
CA ILE A 395 -8.99 9.83 -9.09
C ILE A 395 -8.10 11.06 -8.92
N SER A 396 -8.17 12.04 -9.83
CA SER A 396 -7.38 13.27 -9.75
C SER A 396 -7.69 14.08 -8.49
N ILE A 397 -8.97 14.18 -8.10
CA ILE A 397 -9.40 14.86 -6.87
C ILE A 397 -8.88 14.10 -5.64
N LEU A 398 -9.00 12.77 -5.61
CA LEU A 398 -8.49 11.94 -4.52
C LEU A 398 -6.97 12.10 -4.35
N MET A 399 -6.21 12.16 -5.45
CA MET A 399 -4.78 12.41 -5.37
C MET A 399 -4.44 13.79 -4.79
N ILE A 400 -5.16 14.84 -5.17
CA ILE A 400 -4.96 16.20 -4.64
C ILE A 400 -5.25 16.21 -3.13
N ILE A 401 -6.35 15.60 -2.70
CA ILE A 401 -6.71 15.48 -1.28
C ILE A 401 -5.61 14.72 -0.52
N ALA A 402 -5.16 13.57 -1.03
CA ALA A 402 -4.10 12.79 -0.41
C ALA A 402 -2.79 13.59 -0.26
N ASN A 403 -2.42 14.38 -1.27
CA ASN A 403 -1.22 15.23 -1.20
C ASN A 403 -1.36 16.36 -0.17
N ILE A 404 -2.53 16.99 -0.07
CA ILE A 404 -2.81 18.02 0.95
C ILE A 404 -2.74 17.41 2.35
N VAL A 405 -3.41 16.28 2.59
CA VAL A 405 -3.38 15.58 3.89
C VAL A 405 -1.94 15.23 4.26
N ARG A 406 -1.17 14.72 3.30
CA ARG A 406 0.25 14.43 3.51
C ARG A 406 1.03 15.67 3.93
N LEU A 407 0.88 16.79 3.22
CA LEU A 407 1.55 18.04 3.55
C LEU A 407 1.20 18.53 4.97
N LEU A 408 -0.05 18.40 5.39
CA LEU A 408 -0.50 18.76 6.74
C LEU A 408 0.15 17.87 7.81
N ILE A 409 0.22 16.56 7.58
CA ILE A 409 0.86 15.62 8.51
C ILE A 409 2.36 15.93 8.59
N ILE A 410 3.05 16.06 7.46
CA ILE A 410 4.49 16.40 7.40
C ILE A 410 4.76 17.72 8.14
N ASN A 411 3.97 18.76 7.89
CA ASN A 411 4.19 20.08 8.50
C ASN A 411 3.99 20.06 10.01
N SER A 412 2.94 19.36 10.49
CA SER A 412 2.64 19.27 11.92
C SER A 412 3.62 18.39 12.71
N THR A 413 4.36 17.50 12.05
CA THR A 413 5.14 16.47 12.75
C THR A 413 6.61 16.41 12.38
N LEU A 414 7.01 16.49 11.11
CA LEU A 414 8.41 16.34 10.70
C LEU A 414 9.26 17.58 11.00
N TYR A 415 8.70 18.78 10.94
CA TYR A 415 9.45 19.99 11.33
C TYR A 415 9.48 20.23 12.85
N GLY A 416 8.55 19.64 13.62
CA GLY A 416 8.44 19.83 15.07
C GLY A 416 8.91 18.65 15.93
N LYS A 417 8.86 17.41 15.43
CA LYS A 417 9.12 16.17 16.18
C LYS A 417 10.29 15.33 15.64
N MET A 418 10.96 15.72 14.57
CA MET A 418 12.20 15.08 14.13
C MET A 418 13.38 15.45 15.05
N SER A 419 13.15 15.48 16.36
CA SER A 419 14.19 15.15 17.29
C SER A 419 14.46 13.66 17.04
N ILE A 420 15.60 13.32 16.45
CA ILE A 420 16.11 11.97 16.16
C ILE A 420 16.24 11.08 17.45
N TYR A 421 15.66 11.55 18.55
CA TYR A 421 15.80 11.10 19.94
C TYR A 421 14.51 10.46 20.49
N ILE A 422 13.57 10.08 19.62
CA ILE A 422 12.32 9.46 20.07
C ILE A 422 12.65 8.04 20.55
N SER A 423 12.62 7.85 21.87
CA SER A 423 12.77 6.55 22.55
C SER A 423 11.53 5.66 22.42
N THR A 424 10.62 5.98 21.50
CA THR A 424 9.35 5.30 21.25
C THR A 424 9.22 4.98 19.78
N PHE A 425 8.41 3.98 19.46
CA PHE A 425 8.13 3.63 18.07
C PHE A 425 7.41 4.75 17.33
N ASP A 426 7.75 4.94 16.06
CA ASP A 426 7.20 5.99 15.21
C ASP A 426 6.04 5.48 14.33
N ASP A 427 4.86 5.35 14.94
CA ASP A 427 3.62 4.98 14.22
C ASP A 427 3.27 5.99 13.10
N LEU A 428 3.61 7.27 13.30
CA LEU A 428 3.25 8.31 12.34
C LEU A 428 3.99 8.17 11.02
N THR A 429 5.27 7.78 11.06
CA THR A 429 6.02 7.49 9.83
C THR A 429 5.39 6.33 9.04
N ILE A 430 4.84 5.31 9.69
CA ILE A 430 4.12 4.22 9.01
C ILE A 430 2.84 4.75 8.34
N ARG A 431 2.06 5.59 9.03
CA ARG A 431 0.88 6.23 8.44
C ARG A 431 1.23 7.08 7.22
N LEU A 432 2.34 7.81 7.26
CA LEU A 432 2.85 8.58 6.13
C LEU A 432 3.27 7.69 4.96
N ILE A 433 3.98 6.59 5.23
CA ILE A 433 4.38 5.59 4.21
C ILE A 433 3.15 4.97 3.56
N ARG A 434 2.11 4.66 4.33
CA ARG A 434 0.82 4.16 3.82
C ARG A 434 0.12 5.17 2.93
N LEU A 435 -0.03 6.41 3.39
CA LEU A 435 -0.64 7.48 2.60
C LEU A 435 0.13 7.73 1.30
N GLN A 436 1.45 7.62 1.36
CA GLN A 436 2.34 7.70 0.21
C GLN A 436 2.16 6.51 -0.75
N SER A 437 1.98 5.29 -0.24
CA SER A 437 1.68 4.10 -1.05
C SER A 437 0.33 4.20 -1.77
N LEU A 438 -0.69 4.75 -1.09
CA LEU A 438 -1.99 5.06 -1.71
C LEU A 438 -1.84 6.10 -2.82
N PHE A 439 -1.07 7.17 -2.59
CA PHE A 439 -0.79 8.19 -3.61
C PHE A 439 -0.12 7.57 -4.85
N ASP A 440 0.89 6.70 -4.66
CA ASP A 440 1.59 6.04 -5.77
C ASP A 440 0.63 5.14 -6.55
N THR A 441 -0.25 4.39 -5.86
CA THR A 441 -1.26 3.54 -6.49
C THR A 441 -2.25 4.35 -7.32
N LEU A 442 -2.76 5.47 -6.78
CA LEU A 442 -3.66 6.36 -7.49
C LEU A 442 -2.97 7.02 -8.70
N SER A 443 -1.69 7.36 -8.59
CA SER A 443 -0.89 7.92 -9.69
C SER A 443 -0.69 6.90 -10.83
N ILE A 444 -0.42 5.64 -10.51
CA ILE A 444 -0.33 4.56 -11.49
C ILE A 444 -1.68 4.33 -12.18
N LEU A 445 -2.77 4.35 -11.42
CA LEU A 445 -4.12 4.21 -11.98
C LEU A 445 -4.46 5.39 -12.90
N LEU A 446 -4.17 6.62 -12.46
CA LEU A 446 -4.42 7.84 -13.23
C LEU A 446 -3.64 7.84 -14.54
N THR A 447 -2.33 7.53 -14.50
CA THR A 447 -1.49 7.42 -15.71
C THR A 447 -2.02 6.37 -16.66
N SER A 448 -2.34 5.18 -16.17
CA SER A 448 -2.83 4.06 -16.97
C SER A 448 -4.14 4.38 -17.69
N ILE A 449 -5.12 4.91 -16.97
CA ILE A 449 -6.42 5.29 -17.56
C ILE A 449 -6.25 6.49 -18.51
N SER A 450 -5.35 7.43 -18.19
CA SER A 450 -5.10 8.59 -19.06
C SER A 450 -4.49 8.20 -20.41
N ILE A 451 -3.62 7.18 -20.43
CA ILE A 451 -3.09 6.63 -21.69
C ILE A 451 -4.22 5.97 -22.50
N ILE A 452 -5.09 5.18 -21.88
CA ILE A 452 -6.25 4.58 -22.55
C ILE A 452 -7.17 5.66 -23.14
N ARG A 453 -7.35 6.77 -22.42
CA ARG A 453 -8.19 7.89 -22.87
C ARG A 453 -7.66 8.56 -24.14
N ILE A 454 -6.36 8.48 -24.45
CA ILE A 454 -5.79 8.95 -25.73
C ILE A 454 -6.49 8.29 -26.93
N LEU A 455 -6.94 7.03 -26.80
CA LEU A 455 -7.60 6.30 -27.87
C LEU A 455 -8.88 6.99 -28.37
N LYS A 456 -9.52 7.85 -27.58
CA LYS A 456 -10.66 8.67 -28.05
C LYS A 456 -10.25 9.64 -29.15
N TYR A 457 -9.06 10.22 -29.05
CA TYR A 457 -8.57 11.20 -30.02
C TYR A 457 -7.97 10.55 -31.27
N CYS A 458 -7.68 9.25 -31.23
CA CYS A 458 -7.13 8.49 -32.35
C CYS A 458 -8.13 8.17 -33.48
N ASP A 459 -9.37 8.70 -33.42
CA ASP A 459 -10.39 8.49 -34.45
C ASP A 459 -10.07 9.16 -35.80
N PHE A 460 -9.01 9.99 -35.86
CA PHE A 460 -8.50 10.53 -37.13
C PHE A 460 -7.93 9.45 -38.05
N ALA A 461 -7.44 8.34 -37.49
CA ALA A 461 -6.87 7.25 -38.27
C ALA A 461 -7.98 6.28 -38.67
N LEU A 462 -8.29 6.22 -39.97
CA LEU A 462 -9.32 5.33 -40.53
C LEU A 462 -9.12 3.87 -40.13
N THR A 463 -7.86 3.42 -40.00
CA THR A 463 -7.51 2.07 -39.55
C THR A 463 -8.00 1.81 -38.13
N ILE A 464 -7.85 2.77 -37.21
CA ILE A 464 -8.24 2.63 -35.80
C ILE A 464 -9.78 2.59 -35.68
N VAL A 465 -10.48 3.42 -36.44
CA VAL A 465 -11.95 3.41 -36.50
C VAL A 465 -12.47 2.06 -37.00
N ARG A 466 -11.83 1.48 -38.03
CA ARG A 466 -12.18 0.14 -38.52
C ARG A 466 -11.95 -0.93 -37.45
N ILE A 467 -10.82 -0.89 -36.72
CA ILE A 467 -10.53 -1.81 -35.62
C ILE A 467 -11.58 -1.69 -34.50
N LYS A 468 -11.95 -0.47 -34.10
CA LYS A 468 -13.01 -0.24 -33.10
C LYS A 468 -14.35 -0.83 -33.56
N ALA A 469 -14.73 -0.59 -34.82
CA ALA A 469 -15.97 -1.12 -35.38
C ALA A 469 -15.99 -2.65 -35.47
N THR A 470 -14.86 -3.29 -35.83
CA THR A 470 -14.76 -4.75 -35.84
C THR A 470 -14.87 -5.32 -34.42
N ILE A 471 -14.17 -4.72 -33.44
CA ILE A 471 -14.25 -5.13 -32.03
C ILE A 471 -15.68 -4.99 -31.52
N GLN A 472 -16.34 -3.86 -31.79
CA GLN A 472 -17.71 -3.62 -31.33
C GLN A 472 -18.71 -4.63 -31.91
N ARG A 473 -18.52 -5.06 -33.16
CA ARG A 473 -19.38 -6.07 -33.80
C ARG A 473 -19.16 -7.47 -33.23
N CYS A 474 -17.92 -7.87 -32.95
CA CYS A 474 -17.62 -9.20 -32.41
C CYS A 474 -17.66 -9.26 -30.87
N PHE A 475 -17.92 -8.15 -30.18
CA PHE A 475 -17.86 -8.08 -28.72
C PHE A 475 -18.83 -9.05 -28.04
N GLY A 476 -20.03 -9.23 -28.59
CA GLY A 476 -21.02 -10.19 -28.09
C GLY A 476 -20.52 -11.63 -28.16
N ASP A 477 -19.96 -12.03 -29.30
CA ASP A 477 -19.41 -13.38 -29.49
C ASP A 477 -18.18 -13.62 -28.60
N LEU A 478 -17.33 -12.59 -28.44
CA LEU A 478 -16.15 -12.65 -27.57
C LEU A 478 -16.54 -12.84 -26.10
N ILE A 479 -17.59 -12.16 -25.63
CA ILE A 479 -18.12 -12.35 -24.27
C ILE A 479 -18.66 -13.78 -24.12
N GLY A 480 -19.41 -14.29 -25.10
CA GLY A 480 -19.93 -15.66 -25.07
C GLY A 480 -18.81 -16.70 -24.96
N PHE A 481 -17.76 -16.53 -25.77
CA PHE A 481 -16.56 -17.37 -25.70
C PHE A 481 -15.84 -17.25 -24.35
N LEU A 482 -15.68 -16.02 -23.84
CA LEU A 482 -15.01 -15.78 -22.56
C LEU A 482 -15.72 -16.46 -21.40
N ILE A 483 -17.05 -16.44 -21.36
CA ILE A 483 -17.85 -17.11 -20.32
C ILE A 483 -17.59 -18.62 -20.37
N MET A 484 -17.64 -19.24 -21.55
CA MET A 484 -17.37 -20.66 -21.71
C MET A 484 -15.93 -21.02 -21.32
N PHE A 485 -14.95 -20.21 -21.75
CA PHE A 485 -13.54 -20.39 -21.41
C PHE A 485 -13.31 -20.33 -19.90
N VAL A 486 -13.84 -19.30 -19.23
CA VAL A 486 -13.72 -19.14 -17.78
C VAL A 486 -14.39 -20.30 -17.03
N ALA A 487 -15.56 -20.77 -17.48
CA ALA A 487 -16.23 -21.91 -16.87
C ALA A 487 -15.37 -23.19 -16.94
N ILE A 488 -14.75 -23.46 -18.09
CA ILE A 488 -13.83 -24.60 -18.26
C ILE A 488 -12.58 -24.43 -17.37
N MET A 489 -12.00 -23.23 -17.33
CA MET A 489 -10.83 -22.95 -16.49
C MET A 489 -11.14 -23.11 -14.99
N ILE A 490 -12.33 -22.70 -14.54
CA ILE A 490 -12.76 -22.91 -13.16
C ILE A 490 -12.93 -24.40 -12.87
N ALA A 491 -13.52 -25.17 -13.79
CA ALA A 491 -13.69 -26.61 -13.60
C ALA A 491 -12.32 -27.33 -13.45
N TYR A 492 -11.34 -26.98 -14.30
CA TYR A 492 -9.97 -27.51 -14.15
C TYR A 492 -9.29 -27.06 -12.86
N ALA A 493 -9.44 -25.79 -12.48
CA ALA A 493 -8.88 -25.28 -11.23
C ALA A 493 -9.47 -25.98 -9.99
N GLN A 494 -10.79 -26.22 -9.99
CA GLN A 494 -11.48 -26.95 -8.91
C GLN A 494 -11.05 -28.41 -8.85
N ARG A 495 -10.92 -29.09 -10.00
CA ARG A 495 -10.41 -30.46 -10.03
C ARG A 495 -8.99 -30.52 -9.47
N PHE A 496 -8.13 -29.61 -9.90
CA PHE A 496 -6.74 -29.54 -9.45
C PHE A 496 -6.64 -29.27 -7.94
N SER A 497 -7.46 -28.38 -7.39
CA SER A 497 -7.48 -28.13 -5.95
C SER A 497 -7.95 -29.35 -5.15
N MET A 498 -8.96 -30.08 -5.63
CA MET A 498 -9.42 -31.32 -4.98
C MET A 498 -8.36 -32.42 -5.05
N GLU A 499 -7.67 -32.60 -6.19
CA GLU A 499 -6.61 -33.60 -6.30
C GLU A 499 -5.42 -33.29 -5.37
N LEU A 500 -5.06 -32.02 -5.17
CA LEU A 500 -4.05 -31.62 -4.19
C LEU A 500 -4.45 -31.94 -2.75
N GLU A 501 -5.71 -31.64 -2.37
CA GLU A 501 -6.23 -32.01 -1.04
C GLU A 501 -6.22 -33.53 -0.83
N VAL A 502 -6.50 -34.33 -1.88
CA VAL A 502 -6.46 -35.80 -1.82
C VAL A 502 -5.03 -36.34 -1.75
N ILE A 503 -4.06 -35.71 -2.40
CA ILE A 503 -2.64 -36.11 -2.26
C ILE A 503 -2.17 -35.86 -0.82
N GLU A 504 -2.52 -34.71 -0.23
CA GLU A 504 -2.21 -34.43 1.17
C GLU A 504 -2.87 -35.43 2.14
N SER A 505 -4.10 -35.88 1.88
CA SER A 505 -4.73 -36.92 2.72
C SER A 505 -4.15 -38.32 2.51
N SER A 506 -3.79 -38.69 1.27
CA SER A 506 -3.19 -40.01 0.98
C SER A 506 -1.81 -40.21 1.61
N VAL A 507 -1.00 -39.15 1.73
CA VAL A 507 0.31 -39.19 2.42
C VAL A 507 0.13 -39.41 3.93
N ILE A 508 -0.99 -38.97 4.50
CA ILE A 508 -1.33 -39.20 5.92
C ILE A 508 -1.79 -40.66 6.13
N ASP A 509 -2.62 -41.19 5.22
CA ASP A 509 -3.10 -42.58 5.31
C ASP A 509 -1.97 -43.61 5.13
N ASP A 510 -0.98 -43.33 4.27
CA ASP A 510 0.20 -44.20 4.11
C ASP A 510 1.08 -44.21 5.37
N ALA A 511 1.20 -43.08 6.07
CA ALA A 511 1.94 -42.98 7.35
C ALA A 511 1.25 -43.72 8.51
N ASP A 512 -0.09 -43.70 8.55
CA ASP A 512 -0.87 -44.47 9.54
C ASP A 512 -0.86 -45.98 9.24
N SER A 513 -0.70 -46.38 7.98
CA SER A 513 -0.53 -47.80 7.60
C SER A 513 0.81 -48.38 8.08
N GLU A 514 1.89 -47.58 8.04
CA GLU A 514 3.22 -48.01 8.47
C GLU A 514 3.34 -48.08 10.01
N TYR A 515 2.59 -47.24 10.74
CA TYR A 515 2.52 -47.28 12.20
C TYR A 515 1.71 -48.48 12.72
N ASN A 516 0.64 -48.88 12.03
CA ASN A 516 -0.14 -50.06 12.40
C ASN A 516 0.58 -51.38 12.08
N HIS A 517 1.46 -51.41 11.07
CA HIS A 517 2.27 -52.59 10.78
C HIS A 517 3.37 -52.85 11.83
N LYS A 518 3.89 -51.83 12.52
CA LYS A 518 4.88 -51.99 13.60
C LYS A 518 4.29 -52.33 14.98
N LYS A 519 2.96 -52.27 15.14
CA LYS A 519 2.27 -52.67 16.39
C LYS A 519 1.78 -54.13 16.37
N PHE A 520 1.90 -54.81 15.23
CA PHE A 520 1.52 -56.22 15.04
C PHE A 520 2.68 -57.13 14.57
N SER A 521 3.94 -56.68 14.68
CA SER A 521 5.14 -57.49 14.45
C SER A 521 5.87 -57.80 15.75
#